data_AF-A0A1G6UTM0-F1
#
_entry.id   AF-A0A1G6UTM0-F1
#
_cell.length_a   1.000
_cell.length_b   1.000
_cell.length_c   1.000
_cell.angle_alpha   90.00
_cell.angle_beta   90.00
_cell.angle_gamma   90.00
#
_symmetry.space_group_name_H-M   'P 1'
#
loop_
_entity.id
_entity.type
_entity.pdbx_description
1 polymer ?
#
loop_
_entity_poly.entity_id
_entity_poly.type
_entity_poly.pdbx_seq_one_letter_code
_entity_poly.pdbx_strand_id
1 'polypeptide(L)'
;MSTSTATPISAVDHAEHVERSVELLWAAVSAGNEYAAADLVLRLLDEGADPESVLLDVIARVQGRVGEEWAANRMSVAQEHAATAINERAVAALSTHPAARTTATRGRLTVACVDGEWHGLPARLLAEVLKLRGWQVDYLGAQIPTPHLIVHLHNTEAHAVALSSSIPTRLPTAHAAITACQAIGVPVLVGGAAFGPDGEYAKPLGADAWAPDARAAADLLAREPLPRPEPDDQQYDDLPHLADQEYTLVSRSGPSLVRQVFTALEDAFPAMRSYTDVQRERTAEDLAHIVDFLATALYLDDEELFTRFITWTARILVARGVPAASLPPTLDLLARELKDFSRAVRIIGAGTRALSTDHSTAAGNPA
;
A
#
# COMPACT_ATOMS: atom_id res chain seq x y z
N MET A 1 20.21 -37.05 34.21
CA MET A 1 19.16 -36.23 33.57
C MET A 1 19.53 -34.79 33.82
N SER A 2 20.32 -34.19 32.92
CA SER A 2 20.71 -32.79 33.02
C SER A 2 19.76 -31.99 32.14
N THR A 3 18.82 -31.30 32.78
CA THR A 3 17.98 -30.30 32.13
C THR A 3 18.87 -29.12 31.75
N SER A 4 19.17 -29.00 30.46
CA SER A 4 19.83 -27.83 29.89
C SER A 4 18.87 -26.64 29.96
N THR A 5 19.02 -25.82 31.00
CA THR A 5 18.38 -24.51 31.09
C THR A 5 19.02 -23.61 30.05
N ALA A 6 18.33 -23.38 28.93
CA ALA A 6 18.68 -22.35 27.97
C ALA A 6 18.72 -21.00 28.68
N THR A 7 19.87 -20.33 28.63
CA THR A 7 20.05 -18.97 29.14
C THR A 7 19.14 -18.05 28.33
N PRO A 8 18.33 -17.18 28.97
CA PRO A 8 17.51 -16.23 28.24
C PRO A 8 18.42 -15.30 27.44
N ILE A 9 18.21 -15.28 26.11
CA ILE A 9 18.90 -14.41 25.17
C ILE A 9 18.62 -12.96 25.58
N SER A 10 19.65 -12.11 25.68
CA SER A 10 19.44 -10.71 26.03
C SER A 10 18.72 -9.97 24.90
N ALA A 11 18.03 -8.85 25.19
CA ALA A 11 17.36 -8.06 24.16
C ALA A 11 18.32 -7.55 23.07
N VAL A 12 19.59 -7.33 23.44
CA VAL A 12 20.67 -6.93 22.51
C VAL A 12 21.04 -8.10 21.59
N ASP A 13 21.22 -9.30 22.15
CA ASP A 13 21.53 -10.50 21.37
C ASP A 13 20.38 -10.86 20.41
N HIS A 14 19.13 -10.63 20.82
CA HIS A 14 17.97 -10.85 19.96
C HIS A 14 17.93 -9.87 18.79
N ALA A 15 18.18 -8.58 19.03
CA ALA A 15 18.22 -7.56 17.98
C ALA A 15 19.36 -7.82 16.98
N GLU A 16 20.55 -8.19 17.45
CA GLU A 16 21.67 -8.56 16.57
C GLU A 16 21.36 -9.81 15.73
N HIS A 17 20.66 -10.80 16.30
CA HIS A 17 20.25 -12.00 15.57
C HIS A 17 19.21 -11.70 14.49
N VAL A 18 18.23 -10.83 14.77
CA VAL A 18 17.23 -10.38 13.80
C VAL A 18 17.91 -9.63 12.65
N GLU A 19 18.81 -8.68 12.96
CA GLU A 19 19.52 -7.91 11.94
C GLU A 19 20.36 -8.81 11.03
N ARG A 20 21.07 -9.77 11.62
CA ARG A 20 21.81 -10.78 10.85
C ARG A 20 20.89 -11.58 9.94
N SER A 21 19.70 -11.95 10.41
CA SER A 21 18.72 -12.70 9.63
C SER A 21 18.17 -11.88 8.47
N VAL A 22 17.91 -10.58 8.67
CA VAL A 22 17.52 -9.62 7.63
C VAL A 22 18.60 -9.53 6.55
N GLU A 23 19.87 -9.37 6.92
CA GLU A 23 20.97 -9.27 5.95
C GLU A 23 21.18 -10.57 5.17
N LEU A 24 21.05 -11.74 5.82
CA LEU A 24 21.14 -13.04 5.14
C LEU A 24 19.98 -13.24 4.17
N LEU A 25 18.75 -12.89 4.57
CA LEU A 25 17.58 -13.02 3.70
C LEU A 25 17.67 -12.03 2.54
N TRP A 26 18.08 -10.79 2.81
CA TRP A 26 18.36 -9.78 1.78
C TRP A 26 19.35 -10.30 0.74
N ALA A 27 20.50 -10.84 1.18
CA ALA A 27 21.51 -11.39 0.27
C ALA A 27 20.96 -12.51 -0.63
N ALA A 28 20.11 -13.41 -0.08
CA ALA A 28 19.48 -14.47 -0.86
C ALA A 28 18.46 -13.92 -1.87
N VAL A 29 17.59 -13.02 -1.42
CA VAL A 29 16.52 -12.40 -2.22
C VAL A 29 17.09 -11.57 -3.36
N SER A 30 18.06 -10.68 -3.08
CA SER A 30 18.70 -9.83 -4.09
C SER A 30 19.52 -10.64 -5.12
N ALA A 31 20.03 -11.81 -4.73
CA ALA A 31 20.71 -12.73 -5.64
C ALA A 31 19.75 -13.65 -6.43
N GLY A 32 18.44 -13.57 -6.20
CA GLY A 32 17.46 -14.44 -6.84
C GLY A 32 17.49 -15.89 -6.34
N ASN A 33 18.13 -16.16 -5.20
CA ASN A 33 18.31 -17.51 -4.68
C ASN A 33 17.15 -17.93 -3.77
N GLU A 34 16.07 -18.40 -4.40
CA GLU A 34 14.84 -18.77 -3.70
C GLU A 34 15.01 -19.93 -2.71
N TYR A 35 15.89 -20.89 -3.02
CA TYR A 35 16.18 -22.01 -2.13
C TYR A 35 16.91 -21.54 -0.86
N ALA A 36 17.91 -20.67 -0.99
CA ALA A 36 18.61 -20.12 0.17
C ALA A 36 17.70 -19.28 1.06
N ALA A 37 16.77 -18.51 0.47
CA ALA A 37 15.76 -17.76 1.22
C ALA A 37 14.83 -18.70 2.01
N ALA A 38 14.28 -19.74 1.36
CA ALA A 38 13.41 -20.71 2.03
C ALA A 38 14.15 -21.49 3.11
N ASP A 39 15.37 -21.99 2.83
CA ASP A 39 16.20 -22.73 3.77
C ASP A 39 16.57 -21.88 4.99
N LEU A 40 16.85 -20.59 4.81
CA LEU A 40 17.10 -19.67 5.92
C LEU A 40 15.86 -19.55 6.82
N VAL A 41 14.69 -19.29 6.24
CA VAL A 41 13.45 -19.13 7.01
C VAL A 41 13.09 -20.41 7.76
N LEU A 42 13.19 -21.58 7.11
CA LEU A 42 12.92 -22.86 7.77
C LEU A 42 13.90 -23.13 8.92
N ARG A 43 15.19 -22.86 8.70
CA ARG A 43 16.22 -23.04 9.74
C ARG A 43 15.98 -22.16 10.96
N LEU A 44 15.57 -20.90 10.76
CA LEU A 44 15.21 -20.01 11.87
C LEU A 44 14.10 -20.63 12.75
N LEU A 45 13.10 -21.27 12.12
CA LEU A 45 12.02 -21.95 12.84
C LEU A 45 12.51 -23.23 13.55
N ASP A 46 13.38 -24.01 12.91
CA ASP A 46 13.99 -25.20 13.52
C ASP A 46 14.88 -24.85 14.74
N GLU A 47 15.51 -23.68 14.70
CA GLU A 47 16.29 -23.10 15.80
C GLU A 47 15.41 -22.47 16.90
N GLY A 48 14.08 -22.49 16.73
CA GLY A 48 13.11 -22.04 17.73
C GLY A 48 12.77 -20.55 17.67
N ALA A 49 13.06 -19.85 16.57
CA ALA A 49 12.60 -18.49 16.37
C ALA A 49 11.06 -18.43 16.33
N ASP A 50 10.51 -17.36 16.90
CA ASP A 50 9.07 -17.11 16.86
C ASP A 50 8.59 -16.85 15.41
N PRO A 51 7.62 -17.61 14.88
CA PRO A 51 7.17 -17.48 13.50
C PRO A 51 6.63 -16.09 13.15
N GLU A 52 5.95 -15.43 14.09
CA GLU A 52 5.43 -14.07 13.90
C GLU A 52 6.56 -13.05 13.74
N SER A 53 7.61 -13.17 14.55
CA SER A 53 8.83 -12.36 14.44
C SER A 53 9.58 -12.60 13.13
N VAL A 54 9.66 -13.85 12.64
CA VAL A 54 10.26 -14.12 11.32
C VAL A 54 9.45 -13.49 10.18
N LEU A 55 8.11 -13.53 10.25
CA LEU A 55 7.24 -12.88 9.25
C LEU A 55 7.44 -11.35 9.22
N LEU A 56 7.46 -10.71 10.38
CA LEU A 56 7.35 -9.25 10.47
C LEU A 56 8.71 -8.55 10.62
N ASP A 57 9.61 -9.10 11.43
CA ASP A 57 10.89 -8.45 11.73
C ASP A 57 12.00 -8.89 10.76
N VAL A 58 11.79 -9.95 9.98
CA VAL A 58 12.73 -10.43 8.96
C VAL A 58 12.15 -10.25 7.55
N ILE A 59 11.10 -11.00 7.20
CA ILE A 59 10.57 -11.00 5.82
C ILE A 59 9.99 -9.62 5.45
N ALA A 60 9.14 -9.03 6.30
CA ALA A 60 8.55 -7.73 6.01
C ALA A 60 9.61 -6.61 5.95
N ARG A 61 10.65 -6.63 6.80
CA ARG A 61 11.78 -5.69 6.70
C ARG A 61 12.55 -5.82 5.40
N VAL A 62 12.82 -7.05 4.94
CA VAL A 62 13.46 -7.28 3.63
C VAL A 62 12.57 -6.76 2.50
N GLN A 63 11.25 -6.97 2.56
CA GLN A 63 10.33 -6.43 1.57
C GLN A 63 10.31 -4.88 1.57
N GLY A 64 10.36 -4.25 2.74
CA GLY A 64 10.50 -2.79 2.86
C GLY A 64 11.76 -2.29 2.14
N ARG A 65 12.90 -2.95 2.38
CA ARG A 65 14.17 -2.66 1.69
C ARG A 65 14.08 -2.85 0.18
N VAL A 66 13.40 -3.89 -0.31
CA VAL A 66 13.13 -4.09 -1.75
C VAL A 66 12.42 -2.85 -2.34
N GLY A 67 11.40 -2.33 -1.66
CA GLY A 67 10.69 -1.12 -2.07
C GLY A 67 11.56 0.14 -2.09
N GLU A 68 12.41 0.33 -1.08
CA GLU A 68 13.36 1.45 -1.00
C GLU A 68 14.39 1.42 -2.12
N GLU A 69 14.95 0.24 -2.41
CA GLU A 69 15.95 0.04 -3.47
C GLU A 69 15.34 0.23 -4.87
N TRP A 70 14.09 -0.18 -5.07
CA TRP A 70 13.33 0.10 -6.30
C TRP A 70 13.06 1.60 -6.47
N ALA A 71 12.60 2.27 -5.41
CA ALA A 71 12.35 3.71 -5.42
C ALA A 71 13.62 4.51 -5.73
N ALA A 72 14.75 4.06 -5.18
CA ALA A 72 16.06 4.66 -5.42
C ALA A 72 16.70 4.27 -6.76
N ASN A 73 15.98 3.57 -7.64
CA ASN A 73 16.45 3.12 -8.96
C ASN A 73 17.71 2.21 -8.89
N ARG A 74 17.93 1.53 -7.76
CA ARG A 74 18.99 0.53 -7.56
C ARG A 74 18.50 -0.90 -7.86
N MET A 75 17.18 -1.11 -7.86
CA MET A 75 16.53 -2.31 -8.39
C MET A 75 15.58 -1.93 -9.53
N SER A 76 15.63 -2.71 -10.61
CA SER A 76 14.65 -2.66 -11.69
C SER A 76 13.31 -3.26 -11.25
N VAL A 77 12.24 -2.96 -11.99
CA VAL A 77 10.91 -3.56 -11.80
C VAL A 77 10.98 -5.09 -11.84
N ALA A 78 11.74 -5.67 -12.76
CA ALA A 78 11.89 -7.13 -12.85
C ALA A 78 12.58 -7.73 -11.61
N GLN A 79 13.58 -7.04 -11.05
CA GLN A 79 14.27 -7.47 -9.83
C GLN A 79 13.37 -7.33 -8.60
N GLU A 80 12.60 -6.25 -8.49
CA GLU A 80 11.59 -6.07 -7.44
C GLU A 80 10.58 -7.22 -7.48
N HIS A 81 9.97 -7.49 -8.65
CA HIS A 81 9.00 -8.59 -8.77
C HIS A 81 9.60 -9.96 -8.42
N ALA A 82 10.83 -10.23 -8.87
CA ALA A 82 11.52 -11.47 -8.53
C ALA A 82 11.77 -11.57 -7.02
N ALA A 83 12.22 -10.49 -6.39
CA ALA A 83 12.44 -10.43 -4.95
C ALA A 83 11.15 -10.63 -4.15
N THR A 84 10.07 -9.95 -4.52
CA THR A 84 8.74 -10.09 -3.92
C THR A 84 8.21 -11.51 -4.06
N ALA A 85 8.37 -12.15 -5.24
CA ALA A 85 7.98 -13.53 -5.44
C ALA A 85 8.79 -14.53 -4.59
N ILE A 86 10.07 -14.25 -4.32
CA ILE A 86 10.88 -15.07 -3.40
C ILE A 86 10.38 -14.90 -1.96
N ASN A 87 10.10 -13.67 -1.53
CA ASN A 87 9.54 -13.40 -0.20
C ASN A 87 8.18 -14.10 -0.02
N GLU A 88 7.29 -14.07 -1.02
CA GLU A 88 6.02 -14.81 -0.96
C GLU A 88 6.22 -16.32 -0.78
N ARG A 89 7.19 -16.92 -1.48
CA ARG A 89 7.54 -18.34 -1.30
C ARG A 89 8.12 -18.63 0.08
N ALA A 90 8.92 -17.71 0.62
CA ALA A 90 9.45 -17.82 1.98
C ALA A 90 8.33 -17.77 3.03
N VAL A 91 7.34 -16.89 2.86
CA VAL A 91 6.12 -16.86 3.68
C VAL A 91 5.33 -18.17 3.55
N ALA A 92 5.18 -18.69 2.34
CA ALA A 92 4.50 -19.98 2.12
C ALA A 92 5.22 -21.13 2.82
N ALA A 93 6.55 -21.21 2.73
CA ALA A 93 7.37 -22.20 3.43
C ALA A 93 7.17 -22.12 4.95
N LEU A 94 7.29 -20.90 5.52
CA LEU A 94 7.03 -20.64 6.94
C LEU A 94 5.64 -21.10 7.36
N SER A 95 4.60 -20.72 6.61
CA SER A 95 3.19 -20.99 6.96
C SER A 95 2.85 -22.49 7.03
N THR A 96 3.62 -23.34 6.36
CA THR A 96 3.40 -24.80 6.34
C THR A 96 4.25 -25.56 7.37
N HIS A 97 5.23 -24.88 7.96
CA HIS A 97 6.16 -25.44 8.93
C HIS A 97 5.45 -25.83 10.24
N PRO A 98 5.80 -26.96 10.90
CA PRO A 98 5.16 -27.36 12.15
C PRO A 98 5.18 -26.32 13.27
N ALA A 99 6.26 -25.53 13.39
CA ALA A 99 6.38 -24.47 14.39
C ALA A 99 5.38 -23.33 14.20
N ALA A 100 4.88 -23.12 12.97
CA ALA A 100 3.89 -22.09 12.64
C ALA A 100 2.44 -22.61 12.68
N ARG A 101 2.22 -23.89 13.01
CA ARG A 101 0.87 -24.47 13.06
C ARG A 101 0.21 -24.17 14.40
N THR A 102 -0.79 -23.30 14.36
CA THR A 102 -1.65 -23.01 15.50
C THR A 102 -3.06 -23.58 15.26
N THR A 103 -3.63 -24.25 16.25
CA THR A 103 -5.04 -24.66 16.23
C THR A 103 -5.92 -23.42 16.27
N ALA A 104 -6.90 -23.30 15.37
CA ALA A 104 -7.87 -22.23 15.43
C ALA A 104 -8.74 -22.37 16.69
N THR A 105 -8.72 -21.35 17.56
CA THR A 105 -9.51 -21.28 18.80
C THR A 105 -10.42 -20.06 18.85
N ARG A 106 -10.39 -19.21 17.81
CA ARG A 106 -11.18 -17.98 17.69
C ARG A 106 -12.14 -18.10 16.50
N GLY A 107 -12.85 -17.01 16.22
CA GLY A 107 -13.78 -16.91 15.10
C GLY A 107 -13.09 -16.95 13.73
N ARG A 108 -13.87 -16.64 12.70
CA ARG A 108 -13.42 -16.58 11.31
C ARG A 108 -13.28 -15.14 10.84
N LEU A 109 -12.18 -14.82 10.16
CA LEU A 109 -11.92 -13.53 9.54
C LEU A 109 -11.67 -13.71 8.04
N THR A 110 -12.05 -12.72 7.25
CA THR A 110 -11.63 -12.62 5.85
C THR A 110 -10.55 -11.56 5.72
N VAL A 111 -9.50 -11.83 4.95
CA VAL A 111 -8.42 -10.87 4.65
C VAL A 111 -8.28 -10.75 3.13
N ALA A 112 -8.38 -9.53 2.60
CA ALA A 112 -8.35 -9.28 1.17
C ALA A 112 -7.72 -7.92 0.84
N CYS A 113 -7.16 -7.79 -0.35
CA CYS A 113 -6.93 -6.47 -0.93
C CYS A 113 -8.17 -5.99 -1.66
N VAL A 114 -8.42 -4.69 -1.58
CA VAL A 114 -9.52 -4.04 -2.31
C VAL A 114 -9.36 -4.20 -3.83
N ASP A 115 -10.44 -4.04 -4.58
CA ASP A 115 -10.41 -4.14 -6.05
C ASP A 115 -9.37 -3.16 -6.66
N GLY A 116 -8.61 -3.64 -7.64
CA GLY A 116 -7.50 -2.92 -8.26
C GLY A 116 -6.21 -2.81 -7.42
N GLU A 117 -6.20 -3.28 -6.17
CA GLU A 117 -4.99 -3.35 -5.34
C GLU A 117 -4.24 -4.67 -5.52
N TRP A 118 -3.03 -4.60 -6.08
CA TRP A 118 -2.16 -5.73 -6.39
C TRP A 118 -1.14 -6.07 -5.30
N HIS A 119 -0.92 -5.18 -4.34
CA HIS A 119 0.09 -5.36 -3.28
C HIS A 119 -0.42 -6.35 -2.22
N GLY A 120 -0.40 -7.65 -2.56
CA GLY A 120 -0.97 -8.74 -1.76
C GLY A 120 -0.15 -9.16 -0.55
N LEU A 121 1.17 -8.93 -0.56
CA LEU A 121 2.09 -9.42 0.48
C LEU A 121 1.77 -8.85 1.88
N PRO A 122 1.50 -7.55 2.10
CA PRO A 122 1.07 -7.05 3.41
C PRO A 122 -0.18 -7.76 3.95
N ALA A 123 -1.20 -7.94 3.10
CA ALA A 123 -2.41 -8.67 3.45
C ALA A 123 -2.12 -10.15 3.75
N ARG A 124 -1.19 -10.77 3.01
CA ARG A 124 -0.75 -12.14 3.26
C ARG A 124 -0.06 -12.28 4.62
N LEU A 125 0.83 -11.35 4.97
CA LEU A 125 1.51 -11.34 6.26
C LEU A 125 0.49 -11.21 7.40
N LEU A 126 -0.46 -10.27 7.30
CA LEU A 126 -1.57 -10.15 8.26
C LEU A 126 -2.34 -11.47 8.40
N ALA A 127 -2.66 -12.13 7.28
CA ALA A 127 -3.39 -13.40 7.32
C ALA A 127 -2.61 -14.49 8.07
N GLU A 128 -1.29 -14.60 7.89
CA GLU A 128 -0.48 -15.57 8.63
C GLU A 128 -0.37 -15.22 10.11
N VAL A 129 -0.21 -13.93 10.45
CA VAL A 129 -0.20 -13.46 11.85
C VAL A 129 -1.53 -13.79 12.54
N LEU A 130 -2.67 -13.54 11.89
CA LEU A 130 -3.98 -13.88 12.45
C LEU A 130 -4.15 -15.39 12.69
N LYS A 131 -3.65 -16.25 11.78
CA LYS A 131 -3.64 -17.71 11.99
C LYS A 131 -2.76 -18.10 13.16
N LEU A 132 -1.56 -17.54 13.29
CA LEU A 132 -0.67 -17.75 14.44
C LEU A 132 -1.35 -17.35 15.76
N ARG A 133 -2.19 -16.31 15.71
CA ARG A 133 -3.04 -15.86 16.82
C ARG A 133 -4.37 -16.61 16.92
N GLY A 134 -4.48 -17.80 16.32
CA GLY A 134 -5.59 -18.74 16.53
C GLY A 134 -6.90 -18.36 15.84
N TRP A 135 -6.90 -17.43 14.91
CA TRP A 135 -8.05 -17.15 14.04
C TRP A 135 -8.16 -18.17 12.90
N GLN A 136 -9.39 -18.47 12.50
CA GLN A 136 -9.63 -19.06 11.19
C GLN A 136 -9.62 -17.94 10.15
N VAL A 137 -8.77 -18.03 9.13
CA VAL A 137 -8.57 -16.92 8.17
C VAL A 137 -8.81 -17.38 6.74
N ASP A 138 -9.75 -16.72 6.08
CA ASP A 138 -9.94 -16.79 4.63
C ASP A 138 -9.14 -15.66 3.98
N TYR A 139 -7.92 -15.98 3.51
CA TYR A 139 -7.12 -15.04 2.72
C TYR A 139 -7.51 -15.15 1.24
N LEU A 140 -8.11 -14.09 0.70
CA LEU A 140 -8.64 -14.10 -0.66
C LEU A 140 -7.62 -13.62 -1.70
N GLY A 141 -6.55 -12.95 -1.28
CA GLY A 141 -5.50 -12.46 -2.17
C GLY A 141 -5.68 -11.00 -2.56
N ALA A 142 -5.00 -10.64 -3.66
CA ALA A 142 -5.01 -9.31 -4.25
C ALA A 142 -6.27 -9.09 -5.10
N GLN A 143 -6.65 -7.83 -5.29
CA GLN A 143 -7.74 -7.37 -6.18
C GLN A 143 -9.03 -8.18 -6.10
N ILE A 144 -9.70 -8.16 -4.96
CA ILE A 144 -10.99 -8.84 -4.84
C ILE A 144 -12.10 -7.88 -5.24
N PRO A 145 -12.84 -8.13 -6.34
CA PRO A 145 -13.95 -7.28 -6.70
C PRO A 145 -15.02 -7.31 -5.60
N THR A 146 -15.51 -6.14 -5.20
CA THR A 146 -16.45 -5.99 -4.08
C THR A 146 -17.65 -6.94 -4.16
N PRO A 147 -18.33 -7.13 -5.32
CA PRO A 147 -19.46 -8.06 -5.40
C PRO A 147 -19.09 -9.50 -5.01
N HIS A 148 -17.90 -9.97 -5.37
CA HIS A 148 -17.44 -11.32 -5.02
C HIS A 148 -17.03 -11.42 -3.56
N LEU A 149 -16.45 -10.35 -2.99
CA LEU A 149 -16.18 -10.27 -1.55
C LEU A 149 -17.49 -10.40 -0.75
N ILE A 150 -18.54 -9.66 -1.10
CA ILE A 150 -19.84 -9.71 -0.41
C ILE A 150 -20.44 -11.12 -0.43
N VAL A 151 -20.40 -11.80 -1.58
CA VAL A 151 -20.87 -13.19 -1.70
C VAL A 151 -20.07 -14.13 -0.79
N HIS A 152 -18.74 -13.97 -0.73
CA HIS A 152 -17.88 -14.78 0.15
C HIS A 152 -18.22 -14.55 1.62
N LEU A 153 -18.34 -13.29 2.05
CA LEU A 153 -18.64 -12.93 3.43
C LEU A 153 -19.99 -13.49 3.89
N HIS A 154 -21.02 -13.42 3.04
CA HIS A 154 -22.33 -14.00 3.31
C HIS A 154 -22.26 -15.53 3.48
N ASN A 155 -21.46 -16.22 2.67
CA ASN A 155 -21.39 -17.69 2.68
C ASN A 155 -20.52 -18.27 3.81
N THR A 156 -19.61 -17.47 4.36
CA THR A 156 -18.62 -17.93 5.34
C THR A 156 -18.92 -17.49 6.77
N GLU A 157 -19.92 -16.62 6.97
CA GLU A 157 -20.27 -16.04 8.28
C GLU A 157 -19.04 -15.42 8.98
N ALA A 158 -18.21 -14.70 8.20
CA ALA A 158 -17.02 -14.04 8.71
C ALA A 158 -17.40 -13.03 9.82
N HIS A 159 -16.64 -13.03 10.92
CA HIS A 159 -16.87 -12.14 12.05
C HIS A 159 -16.49 -10.69 11.74
N ALA A 160 -15.50 -10.51 10.87
CA ALA A 160 -15.06 -9.23 10.33
C ALA A 160 -14.26 -9.48 9.05
N VAL A 161 -14.06 -8.43 8.26
CA VAL A 161 -13.15 -8.40 7.12
C VAL A 161 -12.02 -7.41 7.37
N ALA A 162 -10.79 -7.81 7.08
CA ALA A 162 -9.63 -6.93 7.04
C ALA A 162 -9.30 -6.59 5.58
N LEU A 163 -9.45 -5.31 5.20
CA LEU A 163 -9.17 -4.81 3.87
C LEU A 163 -7.82 -4.10 3.83
N SER A 164 -6.96 -4.52 2.90
CA SER A 164 -5.64 -3.92 2.68
C SER A 164 -5.61 -3.06 1.43
N SER A 165 -4.98 -1.88 1.55
CA SER A 165 -4.68 -1.00 0.43
C SER A 165 -3.32 -0.32 0.61
N SER A 166 -2.50 -0.28 -0.44
CA SER A 166 -1.15 0.29 -0.44
C SER A 166 -1.06 1.57 -1.25
N ILE A 167 -1.87 1.73 -2.31
CA ILE A 167 -1.87 2.94 -3.14
C ILE A 167 -3.11 3.80 -2.84
N PRO A 168 -2.94 5.10 -2.48
CA PRO A 168 -4.06 6.00 -2.18
C PRO A 168 -5.13 6.10 -3.28
N THR A 169 -4.77 5.90 -4.54
CA THR A 169 -5.74 5.91 -5.66
C THR A 169 -6.80 4.81 -5.59
N ARG A 170 -6.64 3.86 -4.68
CA ARG A 170 -7.64 2.82 -4.38
C ARG A 170 -8.61 3.21 -3.27
N LEU A 171 -8.43 4.35 -2.60
CA LEU A 171 -9.30 4.76 -1.49
C LEU A 171 -10.78 4.93 -1.87
N PRO A 172 -11.16 5.48 -3.05
CA PRO A 172 -12.57 5.50 -3.46
C PRO A 172 -13.17 4.10 -3.62
N THR A 173 -12.39 3.15 -4.15
CA THR A 173 -12.79 1.75 -4.26
C THR A 173 -12.84 1.06 -2.89
N ALA A 174 -11.91 1.38 -2.00
CA ALA A 174 -11.91 0.91 -0.63
C ALA A 174 -13.13 1.40 0.13
N HIS A 175 -13.51 2.67 -0.01
CA HIS A 175 -14.74 3.22 0.57
C HIS A 175 -15.97 2.44 0.10
N ALA A 176 -16.13 2.22 -1.21
CA ALA A 176 -17.23 1.42 -1.73
C ALA A 176 -17.25 -0.02 -1.18
N ALA A 177 -16.08 -0.63 -0.97
CA ALA A 177 -15.97 -1.96 -0.35
C ALA A 177 -16.34 -1.95 1.13
N ILE A 178 -15.89 -0.94 1.90
CA ILE A 178 -16.24 -0.73 3.32
C ILE A 178 -17.75 -0.63 3.45
N THR A 179 -18.38 0.30 2.73
CA THR A 179 -19.83 0.52 2.76
C THR A 179 -20.60 -0.76 2.39
N ALA A 180 -20.16 -1.49 1.36
CA ALA A 180 -20.82 -2.72 0.94
C ALA A 180 -20.73 -3.84 1.99
N CYS A 181 -19.59 -3.98 2.67
CA CYS A 181 -19.42 -4.98 3.73
C CYS A 181 -20.30 -4.63 4.94
N GLN A 182 -20.36 -3.35 5.31
CA GLN A 182 -21.19 -2.88 6.42
C GLN A 182 -22.68 -3.00 6.12
N ALA A 183 -23.10 -2.80 4.87
CA ALA A 183 -24.49 -2.99 4.44
C ALA A 183 -25.01 -4.43 4.62
N ILE A 184 -24.12 -5.42 4.69
CA ILE A 184 -24.47 -6.82 5.04
C ILE A 184 -24.15 -7.17 6.51
N GLY A 185 -23.87 -6.16 7.34
CA GLY A 185 -23.62 -6.31 8.78
C GLY A 185 -22.24 -6.87 9.14
N VAL A 186 -21.27 -6.82 8.23
CA VAL A 186 -19.90 -7.30 8.47
C VAL A 186 -18.99 -6.12 8.83
N PRO A 187 -18.40 -6.10 10.05
CA PRO A 187 -17.44 -5.07 10.45
C PRO A 187 -16.17 -5.10 9.59
N VAL A 188 -15.59 -3.92 9.37
CA VAL A 188 -14.43 -3.70 8.50
C VAL A 188 -13.26 -3.10 9.27
N LEU A 189 -12.18 -3.86 9.36
CA LEU A 189 -10.86 -3.33 9.73
C LEU A 189 -10.11 -2.97 8.45
N VAL A 190 -9.49 -1.80 8.41
CA VAL A 190 -8.66 -1.38 7.28
C VAL A 190 -7.20 -1.19 7.68
N GLY A 191 -6.30 -1.32 6.72
CA GLY A 191 -4.88 -1.07 6.92
C GLY A 191 -4.10 -0.98 5.62
N GLY A 192 -2.80 -0.71 5.76
CA GLY A 192 -1.89 -0.46 4.64
C GLY A 192 -1.69 1.03 4.36
N ALA A 193 -0.62 1.32 3.62
CA ALA A 193 -0.10 2.68 3.44
C ALA A 193 -1.05 3.64 2.72
N ALA A 194 -2.04 3.12 1.98
CA ALA A 194 -3.02 3.97 1.29
C ALA A 194 -3.83 4.82 2.26
N PHE A 195 -4.11 4.34 3.48
CA PHE A 195 -4.96 5.03 4.46
C PHE A 195 -4.27 6.22 5.16
N GLY A 196 -3.09 6.60 4.70
CA GLY A 196 -2.33 7.75 5.19
C GLY A 196 -1.59 7.48 6.50
N PRO A 197 -0.76 8.43 6.95
CA PRO A 197 -0.09 8.39 8.24
C PRO A 197 -1.14 8.32 9.34
N ASP A 198 -0.91 7.46 10.33
CA ASP A 198 -1.81 7.25 11.46
C ASP A 198 -3.28 6.89 11.07
N GLY A 199 -3.50 6.43 9.83
CA GLY A 199 -4.81 5.99 9.35
C GLY A 199 -5.81 7.13 9.17
N GLU A 200 -5.34 8.35 8.88
CA GLU A 200 -6.17 9.56 8.75
C GLU A 200 -7.39 9.39 7.83
N TYR A 201 -7.31 8.55 6.80
CA TYR A 201 -8.41 8.31 5.86
C TYR A 201 -9.34 7.17 6.26
N ALA A 202 -9.01 6.35 7.26
CA ALA A 202 -9.82 5.18 7.60
C ALA A 202 -11.21 5.56 8.13
N LYS A 203 -11.25 6.44 9.13
CA LYS A 203 -12.50 6.87 9.77
C LYS A 203 -13.39 7.70 8.85
N PRO A 204 -12.88 8.70 8.09
CA PRO A 204 -13.69 9.44 7.11
C PRO A 204 -14.30 8.57 6.00
N LEU A 205 -13.70 7.40 5.71
CA LEU A 205 -14.24 6.42 4.75
C LEU A 205 -15.12 5.36 5.41
N GLY A 206 -15.52 5.56 6.66
CA GLY A 206 -16.48 4.71 7.36
C GLY A 206 -15.91 3.41 7.95
N ALA A 207 -14.61 3.19 7.97
CA ALA A 207 -14.05 1.95 8.54
C ALA A 207 -14.32 1.84 10.05
N ASP A 208 -14.69 0.64 10.52
CA ASP A 208 -14.97 0.37 11.94
C ASP A 208 -13.69 0.40 12.79
N ALA A 209 -12.56 0.04 12.18
CA ALA A 209 -11.25 0.10 12.81
C ALA A 209 -10.13 0.30 11.78
N TRP A 210 -9.01 0.83 12.24
CA TRP A 210 -7.75 0.88 11.51
C TRP A 210 -6.61 0.29 12.35
N ALA A 211 -5.64 -0.32 11.70
CA ALA A 211 -4.41 -0.75 12.33
C ALA A 211 -3.17 -0.36 11.50
N PRO A 212 -2.09 0.11 12.15
CA PRO A 212 -0.85 0.49 11.47
C PRO A 212 -0.08 -0.69 10.90
N ASP A 213 -0.20 -1.86 11.51
CA ASP A 213 0.53 -3.07 11.14
C ASP A 213 -0.21 -4.35 11.55
N ALA A 214 0.35 -5.50 11.19
CA ALA A 214 -0.25 -6.80 11.42
C ALA A 214 -0.36 -7.18 12.91
N ARG A 215 0.58 -6.74 13.76
CA ARG A 215 0.53 -7.00 15.21
C ARG A 215 -0.59 -6.21 15.85
N ALA A 216 -0.64 -4.91 15.57
CA ALA A 216 -1.68 -4.02 16.05
C ALA A 216 -3.07 -4.49 15.60
N ALA A 217 -3.22 -4.94 14.35
CA ALA A 217 -4.47 -5.50 13.85
C ALA A 217 -4.88 -6.76 14.63
N ALA A 218 -3.96 -7.70 14.82
CA ALA A 218 -4.23 -8.95 15.52
C ALA A 218 -4.54 -8.73 17.01
N ASP A 219 -3.83 -7.82 17.68
CA ASP A 219 -4.06 -7.45 19.07
C ASP A 219 -5.42 -6.75 19.24
N LEU A 220 -5.79 -5.84 18.33
CA LEU A 220 -7.09 -5.18 18.31
C LEU A 220 -8.22 -6.20 18.19
N LEU A 221 -8.15 -7.10 17.19
CA LEU A 221 -9.16 -8.12 16.95
C LEU A 221 -9.26 -9.13 18.11
N ALA A 222 -8.13 -9.45 18.76
CA ALA A 222 -8.12 -10.38 19.89
C ALA A 222 -8.69 -9.80 21.19
N ARG A 223 -8.68 -8.47 21.35
CA ARG A 223 -9.12 -7.80 22.58
C ARG A 223 -10.64 -7.80 22.71
N GLU A 224 -11.33 -7.28 21.68
CA GLU A 224 -12.78 -7.12 21.67
C GLU A 224 -13.32 -7.34 20.24
N PRO A 225 -14.51 -7.96 20.08
CA PRO A 225 -15.16 -8.00 18.78
C PRO A 225 -15.44 -6.58 18.27
N LEU A 226 -15.23 -6.36 16.98
CA LEU A 226 -15.65 -5.12 16.33
C LEU A 226 -17.18 -4.97 16.42
N PRO A 227 -17.69 -3.75 16.64
CA PRO A 227 -19.12 -3.50 16.66
C PRO A 227 -19.73 -3.88 15.31
N ARG A 228 -20.90 -4.54 15.34
CA ARG A 228 -21.63 -4.84 14.10
C ARG A 228 -22.27 -3.56 13.57
N PRO A 229 -22.07 -3.22 12.29
CA PRO A 229 -22.76 -2.10 11.67
C PRO A 229 -24.27 -2.31 11.69
N GLU A 230 -25.02 -1.30 12.10
CA GLU A 230 -26.47 -1.32 12.02
C GLU A 230 -26.92 -0.88 10.60
N PRO A 231 -27.88 -1.56 9.95
CA PRO A 231 -28.30 -1.23 8.58
C PRO A 231 -28.90 0.17 8.41
N ASP A 232 -29.42 0.75 9.50
CA ASP A 232 -30.04 2.09 9.52
C ASP A 232 -29.02 3.22 9.76
N ASP A 233 -27.75 2.91 10.05
CA ASP A 233 -26.63 3.88 10.11
C ASP A 233 -26.18 4.28 8.69
N GLN A 234 -27.11 4.33 7.73
CA GLN A 234 -26.86 4.88 6.39
C GLN A 234 -26.51 6.36 6.52
N GLN A 235 -25.23 6.62 6.72
CA GLN A 235 -24.60 7.93 6.74
C GLN A 235 -24.75 8.57 5.35
N TYR A 236 -25.92 9.14 5.12
CA TYR A 236 -26.30 9.84 3.91
C TYR A 236 -25.62 11.22 3.80
N ASP A 237 -24.37 11.41 4.25
CA ASP A 237 -23.62 12.67 4.02
C ASP A 237 -22.12 12.67 4.37
N ASP A 238 -21.37 11.57 4.20
CA ASP A 238 -19.98 11.55 4.72
C ASP A 238 -18.98 12.42 3.95
N LEU A 239 -19.28 12.76 2.69
CA LEU A 239 -18.38 13.51 1.81
C LEU A 239 -19.14 14.62 1.06
N PRO A 240 -19.61 15.67 1.76
CA PRO A 240 -20.46 16.72 1.17
C PRO A 240 -19.77 17.48 0.04
N HIS A 241 -18.43 17.53 0.04
CA HIS A 241 -17.63 18.10 -1.03
C HIS A 241 -17.76 17.37 -2.36
N LEU A 242 -18.24 16.13 -2.41
CA LEU A 242 -18.48 15.42 -3.69
C LEU A 242 -19.69 15.98 -4.46
N ALA A 243 -20.52 16.82 -3.83
CA ALA A 243 -21.68 17.44 -4.47
C ALA A 243 -21.31 18.40 -5.62
N ASP A 244 -20.09 18.93 -5.62
CA ASP A 244 -19.58 19.80 -6.71
C ASP A 244 -19.29 19.04 -8.02
N GLN A 245 -19.32 17.71 -7.97
CA GLN A 245 -19.03 16.79 -9.08
C GLN A 245 -17.62 16.91 -9.69
N GLU A 246 -16.69 17.70 -9.13
CA GLU A 246 -15.34 17.86 -9.66
C GLU A 246 -14.62 16.49 -9.71
N TYR A 247 -14.67 15.72 -8.63
CA TYR A 247 -14.15 14.34 -8.58
C TYR A 247 -14.73 13.47 -9.70
N THR A 248 -16.07 13.47 -9.84
CA THR A 248 -16.77 12.60 -10.80
C THR A 248 -16.39 12.96 -12.24
N LEU A 249 -16.30 14.25 -12.55
CA LEU A 249 -15.96 14.74 -13.89
C LEU A 249 -14.48 14.51 -14.22
N VAL A 250 -13.57 14.77 -13.28
CA VAL A 250 -12.13 14.50 -13.46
C VAL A 250 -11.88 12.99 -13.62
N SER A 251 -12.44 12.16 -12.74
CA SER A 251 -12.28 10.70 -12.82
C SER A 251 -12.79 10.13 -14.15
N ARG A 252 -13.99 10.55 -14.61
CA ARG A 252 -14.56 10.09 -15.88
C ARG A 252 -13.82 10.59 -17.12
N SER A 253 -13.31 11.83 -17.07
CA SER A 253 -12.60 12.44 -18.19
C SER A 253 -11.11 12.11 -18.23
N GLY A 254 -10.58 11.43 -17.20
CA GLY A 254 -9.15 11.16 -17.02
C GLY A 254 -8.41 10.65 -18.27
N PRO A 255 -8.89 9.60 -18.96
CA PRO A 255 -8.24 9.13 -20.18
C PRO A 255 -8.18 10.17 -21.31
N SER A 256 -9.18 11.05 -21.40
CA SER A 256 -9.17 12.16 -22.36
C SER A 256 -8.23 13.27 -21.94
N LEU A 257 -8.22 13.61 -20.65
CA LEU A 257 -7.34 14.61 -20.06
C LEU A 257 -5.87 14.23 -20.25
N VAL A 258 -5.50 12.98 -19.97
CA VAL A 258 -4.15 12.45 -20.20
C VAL A 258 -3.73 12.63 -21.66
N ARG A 259 -4.58 12.27 -22.63
CA ARG A 259 -4.27 12.43 -24.06
C ARG A 259 -4.08 13.89 -24.47
N GLN A 260 -4.93 14.78 -23.98
CA GLN A 260 -4.88 16.21 -24.28
C GLN A 260 -3.59 16.83 -23.72
N VAL A 261 -3.29 16.59 -22.44
CA VAL A 261 -2.08 17.08 -21.79
C VAL A 261 -0.83 16.48 -22.43
N PHE A 262 -0.82 15.19 -22.73
CA PHE A 262 0.31 14.52 -23.41
C PHE A 262 0.61 15.19 -24.76
N THR A 263 -0.41 15.50 -25.55
CA THR A 263 -0.25 16.16 -26.85
C THR A 263 0.31 17.58 -26.68
N ALA A 264 -0.22 18.34 -25.72
CA ALA A 264 0.24 19.71 -25.45
C ALA A 264 1.66 19.76 -24.83
N LEU A 265 2.08 18.68 -24.15
CA LEU A 265 3.39 18.59 -23.51
C LEU A 265 4.53 18.57 -24.53
N GLU A 266 4.31 18.09 -25.76
CA GLU A 266 5.33 18.11 -26.82
C GLU A 266 5.78 19.53 -27.22
N ASP A 267 4.90 20.51 -27.05
CA ASP A 267 5.18 21.93 -27.30
C ASP A 267 5.68 22.63 -26.04
N ALA A 268 5.11 22.31 -24.87
CA ALA A 268 5.53 22.89 -23.59
C ALA A 268 6.89 22.38 -23.10
N PHE A 269 7.30 21.17 -23.51
CA PHE A 269 8.57 20.55 -23.16
C PHE A 269 9.25 19.96 -24.42
N PRO A 270 9.95 20.80 -25.21
CA PRO A 270 10.50 20.41 -26.51
C PRO A 270 11.42 19.19 -26.50
N ALA A 271 12.06 18.86 -25.37
CA ALA A 271 12.88 17.65 -25.22
C ALA A 271 12.08 16.36 -25.47
N MET A 272 10.76 16.37 -25.21
CA MET A 272 9.85 15.26 -25.46
C MET A 272 9.79 14.85 -26.93
N ARG A 273 10.06 15.77 -27.87
CA ARG A 273 10.07 15.47 -29.31
C ARG A 273 11.12 14.44 -29.70
N SER A 274 12.17 14.28 -28.88
CA SER A 274 13.23 13.30 -29.07
C SER A 274 13.01 11.99 -28.30
N TYR A 275 11.89 11.85 -27.58
CA TYR A 275 11.61 10.65 -26.80
C TYR A 275 11.38 9.43 -27.68
N THR A 276 11.94 8.31 -27.24
CA THR A 276 11.63 6.96 -27.73
C THR A 276 10.18 6.58 -27.38
N ASP A 277 9.65 5.55 -28.05
CA ASP A 277 8.30 5.04 -27.78
C ASP A 277 8.12 4.63 -26.32
N VAL A 278 9.14 4.00 -25.72
CA VAL A 278 9.13 3.60 -24.30
C VAL A 278 9.08 4.82 -23.36
N GLN A 279 9.81 5.89 -23.68
CA GLN A 279 9.76 7.12 -22.89
C GLN A 279 8.39 7.80 -23.01
N ARG A 280 7.77 7.73 -24.18
CA ARG A 280 6.42 8.25 -24.42
C ARG A 280 5.37 7.47 -23.65
N GLU A 281 5.44 6.14 -23.68
CA GLU A 281 4.56 5.26 -22.90
C GLU A 281 4.66 5.57 -21.40
N ARG A 282 5.88 5.62 -20.84
CA ARG A 282 6.10 5.99 -19.43
C ARG A 282 5.59 7.39 -19.09
N THR A 283 5.76 8.36 -19.99
CA THR A 283 5.23 9.71 -19.78
C THR A 283 3.70 9.70 -19.71
N ALA A 284 3.03 8.89 -20.55
CA ALA A 284 1.59 8.73 -20.51
C ALA A 284 1.11 8.01 -19.23
N GLU A 285 1.86 7.01 -18.76
CA GLU A 285 1.61 6.34 -17.47
C GLU A 285 1.76 7.32 -16.29
N ASP A 286 2.83 8.12 -16.26
CA ASP A 286 3.04 9.14 -15.23
C ASP A 286 1.89 10.18 -15.22
N LEU A 287 1.44 10.62 -16.40
CA LEU A 287 0.27 11.50 -16.52
C LEU A 287 -1.00 10.86 -15.99
N ALA A 288 -1.23 9.57 -16.27
CA ALA A 288 -2.37 8.84 -15.75
C ALA A 288 -2.33 8.77 -14.21
N HIS A 289 -1.18 8.45 -13.62
CA HIS A 289 -1.01 8.47 -12.18
C HIS A 289 -1.28 9.87 -11.58
N ILE A 290 -0.77 10.94 -12.20
CA ILE A 290 -1.05 12.31 -11.74
C ILE A 290 -2.54 12.60 -11.72
N VAL A 291 -3.27 12.20 -12.76
CA VAL A 291 -4.73 12.40 -12.83
C VAL A 291 -5.46 11.55 -11.80
N ASP A 292 -5.07 10.29 -11.58
CA ASP A 292 -5.67 9.41 -10.58
C ASP A 292 -5.46 9.94 -9.15
N PHE A 293 -4.26 10.43 -8.84
CA PHE A 293 -3.96 11.05 -7.54
C PHE A 293 -4.69 12.39 -7.36
N LEU A 294 -4.86 13.18 -8.43
CA LEU A 294 -5.69 14.39 -8.39
C LEU A 294 -7.16 14.05 -8.11
N ALA A 295 -7.71 13.04 -8.79
CA ALA A 295 -9.07 12.58 -8.54
C ALA A 295 -9.22 12.10 -7.09
N THR A 296 -8.23 11.38 -6.56
CA THR A 296 -8.25 10.90 -5.17
C THR A 296 -8.18 12.05 -4.15
N ALA A 297 -7.34 13.06 -4.41
CA ALA A 297 -7.29 14.27 -3.60
C ALA A 297 -8.62 15.04 -3.62
N LEU A 298 -9.29 15.12 -4.78
CA LEU A 298 -10.64 15.67 -4.88
C LEU A 298 -11.66 14.82 -4.11
N TYR A 299 -11.50 13.50 -4.12
CA TYR A 299 -12.38 12.57 -3.42
C TYR A 299 -12.35 12.75 -1.90
N LEU A 300 -11.17 13.03 -1.35
CA LEU A 300 -10.93 13.18 0.09
C LEU A 300 -10.92 14.65 0.56
N ASP A 301 -10.99 15.59 -0.39
CA ASP A 301 -10.73 17.02 -0.17
C ASP A 301 -9.38 17.32 0.48
N ASP A 302 -8.35 16.60 0.06
CA ASP A 302 -7.02 16.65 0.66
C ASP A 302 -5.93 17.09 -0.34
N GLU A 303 -5.48 18.34 -0.21
CA GLU A 303 -4.34 18.87 -0.98
C GLU A 303 -3.01 18.21 -0.59
N GLU A 304 -2.85 17.81 0.67
CA GLU A 304 -1.62 17.22 1.18
C GLU A 304 -1.34 15.87 0.51
N LEU A 305 -2.38 15.06 0.29
CA LEU A 305 -2.28 13.82 -0.49
C LEU A 305 -1.62 14.06 -1.85
N PHE A 306 -2.11 15.03 -2.61
CA PHE A 306 -1.57 15.32 -3.95
C PHE A 306 -0.15 15.88 -3.88
N THR A 307 0.12 16.79 -2.95
CA THR A 307 1.46 17.40 -2.80
C THR A 307 2.51 16.37 -2.39
N ARG A 308 2.20 15.44 -1.47
CA ARG A 308 3.07 14.31 -1.10
C ARG A 308 3.35 13.42 -2.30
N PHE A 309 2.33 13.09 -3.09
CA PHE A 309 2.51 12.30 -4.31
C PHE A 309 3.40 13.01 -5.34
N ILE A 310 3.18 14.30 -5.61
CA ILE A 310 3.97 15.04 -6.62
C ILE A 310 5.42 15.23 -6.18
N THR A 311 5.67 15.53 -4.90
CA THR A 311 7.04 15.66 -4.36
C THR A 311 7.76 14.31 -4.33
N TRP A 312 7.06 13.22 -4.00
CA TRP A 312 7.58 11.86 -4.13
C TRP A 312 7.91 11.52 -5.59
N THR A 313 7.00 11.82 -6.53
CA THR A 313 7.21 11.60 -7.97
C THR A 313 8.44 12.35 -8.47
N ALA A 314 8.65 13.59 -8.04
CA ALA A 314 9.85 14.35 -8.36
C ALA A 314 11.14 13.64 -7.92
N ARG A 315 11.19 13.08 -6.70
CA ARG A 315 12.35 12.34 -6.19
C ARG A 315 12.60 11.06 -7.00
N ILE A 316 11.53 10.34 -7.33
CA ILE A 316 11.58 9.14 -8.15
C ILE A 316 12.12 9.44 -9.57
N LEU A 317 11.63 10.51 -10.20
CA LEU A 317 12.10 10.95 -11.51
C LEU A 317 13.58 11.34 -11.47
N VAL A 318 14.01 12.09 -10.46
CA VAL A 318 15.42 12.49 -10.29
C VAL A 318 16.32 11.26 -10.11
N ALA A 319 15.92 10.27 -9.30
CA ALA A 319 16.67 9.02 -9.15
C ALA A 319 16.81 8.23 -10.46
N ARG A 320 15.89 8.47 -11.41
CA ARG A 320 15.87 7.87 -12.75
C ARG A 320 16.49 8.77 -13.83
N GLY A 321 17.12 9.88 -13.44
CA GLY A 321 17.79 10.81 -14.36
C GLY A 321 16.86 11.75 -15.12
N VAL A 322 15.60 11.86 -14.71
CA VAL A 322 14.63 12.81 -15.25
C VAL A 322 14.59 14.05 -14.34
N PRO A 323 14.90 15.25 -14.84
CA PRO A 323 14.88 16.46 -14.01
C PRO A 323 13.48 16.71 -13.46
N ALA A 324 13.34 16.99 -12.17
CA ALA A 324 12.05 17.29 -11.57
C ALA A 324 11.39 18.58 -12.13
N ALA A 325 12.16 19.44 -12.81
CA ALA A 325 11.64 20.53 -13.64
C ALA A 325 10.77 20.06 -14.83
N SER A 326 10.67 18.76 -15.11
CA SER A 326 9.74 18.19 -16.09
C SER A 326 8.28 18.16 -15.62
N LEU A 327 8.02 18.27 -14.31
CA LEU A 327 6.68 18.19 -13.74
C LEU A 327 5.87 19.50 -13.84
N PRO A 328 6.43 20.70 -13.58
CA PRO A 328 5.65 21.94 -13.65
C PRO A 328 4.92 22.19 -14.99
N PRO A 329 5.50 21.95 -16.18
CA PRO A 329 4.77 22.08 -17.45
C PRO A 329 3.52 21.21 -17.51
N THR A 330 3.60 19.98 -17.02
CA THR A 330 2.48 19.04 -16.92
C THR A 330 1.38 19.57 -16.00
N LEU A 331 1.75 20.04 -14.80
CA LEU A 331 0.79 20.59 -13.83
C LEU A 331 0.12 21.86 -14.37
N ASP A 332 0.86 22.74 -15.03
CA ASP A 332 0.31 23.95 -15.65
C ASP A 332 -0.70 23.62 -16.77
N LEU A 333 -0.41 22.60 -17.59
CA LEU A 333 -1.34 22.13 -18.62
C LEU A 333 -2.60 21.54 -18.02
N LEU A 334 -2.48 20.69 -16.99
CA LEU A 334 -3.64 20.15 -16.26
C LEU A 334 -4.50 21.26 -15.66
N ALA A 335 -3.89 22.28 -15.04
CA ALA A 335 -4.62 23.42 -14.47
C ALA A 335 -5.37 24.24 -15.54
N ARG A 336 -4.83 24.33 -16.77
CA ARG A 336 -5.52 25.01 -17.89
C ARG A 336 -6.71 24.21 -18.41
N GLU A 337 -6.52 22.90 -18.61
CA GLU A 337 -7.60 22.01 -19.05
C GLU A 337 -8.71 21.93 -18.00
N LEU A 338 -8.36 22.05 -16.71
CA LEU A 338 -9.27 22.00 -15.59
C LEU A 338 -9.66 23.37 -15.03
N LYS A 339 -9.50 24.46 -15.79
CA LYS A 339 -9.71 25.84 -15.32
C LYS A 339 -11.09 26.13 -14.70
N ASP A 340 -12.11 25.37 -15.10
CA ASP A 340 -13.49 25.50 -14.62
C ASP A 340 -13.75 24.67 -13.33
N PHE A 341 -12.75 23.92 -12.86
CA PHE A 341 -12.77 23.09 -11.65
C PHE A 341 -11.88 23.72 -10.57
N SER A 342 -12.50 24.54 -9.72
CA SER A 342 -11.82 25.37 -8.73
C SER A 342 -10.97 24.58 -7.73
N ARG A 343 -11.46 23.44 -7.23
CA ARG A 343 -10.70 22.61 -6.27
C ARG A 343 -9.57 21.89 -6.99
N ALA A 344 -9.80 21.39 -8.20
CA ALA A 344 -8.76 20.75 -8.99
C ALA A 344 -7.59 21.73 -9.25
N VAL A 345 -7.89 22.95 -9.70
CA VAL A 345 -6.88 24.01 -9.91
C VAL A 345 -6.15 24.36 -8.61
N ARG A 346 -6.88 24.46 -7.48
CA ARG A 346 -6.29 24.71 -6.16
C ARG A 346 -5.31 23.61 -5.75
N ILE A 347 -5.70 22.35 -5.86
CA ILE A 347 -4.89 21.17 -5.52
C ILE A 347 -3.64 21.10 -6.42
N ILE A 348 -3.81 21.27 -7.74
CA ILE A 348 -2.69 21.31 -8.69
C ILE A 348 -1.72 22.44 -8.32
N GLY A 349 -2.25 23.63 -8.03
CA GLY A 349 -1.45 24.78 -7.62
C GLY A 349 -0.68 24.54 -6.33
N ALA A 350 -1.24 23.81 -5.36
CA ALA A 350 -0.53 23.39 -4.15
C ALA A 350 0.65 22.46 -4.49
N GLY A 351 0.44 21.47 -5.37
CA GLY A 351 1.51 20.61 -5.88
C GLY A 351 2.65 21.39 -6.55
N THR A 352 2.33 22.35 -7.42
CA THR A 352 3.33 23.20 -8.09
C THR A 352 4.15 24.04 -7.10
N ARG A 353 3.50 24.60 -6.06
CA ARG A 353 4.20 25.32 -4.99
C ARG A 353 5.13 24.41 -4.19
N ALA A 354 4.67 23.21 -3.85
CA ALA A 354 5.45 22.22 -3.09
C ALA A 354 6.74 21.80 -3.83
N LEU A 355 6.66 21.63 -5.16
CA LEU A 355 7.85 21.37 -5.98
C LEU A 355 8.87 22.51 -5.88
N SER A 356 8.42 23.77 -5.90
CA SER A 356 9.31 24.94 -5.87
C SER A 356 10.03 25.08 -4.52
N THR A 357 9.37 24.71 -3.42
CA THR A 357 9.95 24.76 -2.06
C THR A 357 10.95 23.63 -1.83
N ASP A 358 10.67 22.40 -2.28
CA ASP A 358 11.56 21.24 -2.09
C ASP A 358 12.86 21.36 -2.94
N HIS A 359 12.80 22.06 -4.08
CA HIS A 359 14.01 22.40 -4.86
C HIS A 359 14.86 23.49 -4.20
N SER A 360 14.24 24.40 -3.44
CA SER A 360 14.97 25.47 -2.74
C SER A 360 15.75 24.93 -1.53
N THR A 361 15.25 23.88 -0.88
CA THR A 361 15.97 23.17 0.20
C THR A 361 17.07 22.26 -0.33
N ALA A 362 16.89 21.64 -1.51
CA ALA A 362 17.95 20.85 -2.17
C ALA A 362 19.07 21.72 -2.80
N ALA A 363 18.74 22.93 -3.28
CA ALA A 363 19.72 23.91 -3.78
C ALA A 363 20.32 24.81 -2.68
N GLY A 364 19.80 24.72 -1.46
CA GLY A 364 20.19 25.50 -0.30
C GLY A 364 21.34 24.90 0.50
N ASN A 365 22.49 24.69 -0.14
CA ASN A 365 23.76 24.83 0.57
C ASN A 365 24.86 25.38 -0.36
N PRO A 366 24.99 26.71 -0.47
CA PRO A 366 26.25 27.33 -0.81
C PRO A 366 26.94 27.85 0.46
N ALA A 367 28.15 27.31 0.68
CA ALA A 367 29.19 27.68 1.64
C ALA A 367 29.05 27.17 3.09
#